data_AF-A0A0S2S3Q0-F1
#
_entry.id   AF-A0A0S2S3Q0-F1
#
_cell.length_a   1.000
_cell.length_b   1.000
_cell.length_c   1.000
_cell.angle_alpha   90.00
_cell.angle_beta   90.00
_cell.angle_gamma   90.00
#
_symmetry.space_group_name_H-M   'P 1'
#
loop_
_entity.id
_entity.type
_entity.pdbx_description
1 polymer ?
#
loop_
_entity_poly.entity_id
_entity_poly.type
_entity_poly.pdbx_seq_one_letter_code
_entity_poly.pdbx_strand_id
1 'polypeptide(L)'
;MTVLANVQTLKDQLSVEFNFVTARAEAKGIDVVFYMTLAGIQASMFRAMEHAYNVDHAINAEGYALSTVYLSDEMNHIQKLSKLLSEGPYSRLGGLLKSRVDSVLSDFSKLAEAEGNFPKASRLLEKRIPRGIINVGKLRSSITAALQREKAAILEA
;
A
#
# COMPACT_ATOMS: atom_id res chain seq x y z
N MET A 1 5.03 -22.15 -7.38
CA MET A 1 5.48 -20.96 -6.64
C MET A 1 4.25 -20.33 -5.99
N THR A 2 4.26 -20.09 -4.68
CA THR A 2 3.08 -19.57 -3.93
C THR A 2 2.97 -18.04 -4.06
N VAL A 3 1.79 -17.46 -3.81
CA VAL A 3 1.57 -16.00 -3.85
C VAL A 3 2.52 -15.27 -2.89
N LEU A 4 2.74 -15.79 -1.69
CA LEU A 4 3.68 -15.24 -0.72
C LEU A 4 5.13 -15.23 -1.22
N ALA A 5 5.59 -16.31 -1.88
CA ALA A 5 6.94 -16.37 -2.43
C ALA A 5 7.16 -15.30 -3.51
N ASN A 6 6.13 -15.03 -4.33
CA ASN A 6 6.17 -13.95 -5.32
C ASN A 6 6.20 -12.57 -4.64
N VAL A 7 5.40 -12.35 -3.60
CA VAL A 7 5.39 -11.08 -2.85
C VAL A 7 6.74 -10.83 -2.17
N GLN A 8 7.34 -11.86 -1.57
CA GLN A 8 8.65 -11.74 -0.94
C GLN A 8 9.74 -11.39 -1.96
N THR A 9 9.78 -12.09 -3.10
CA THR A 9 10.71 -11.79 -4.19
C THR A 9 10.59 -10.34 -4.68
N LEU A 10 9.35 -9.84 -4.82
CA LEU A 10 9.09 -8.46 -5.22
C LEU A 10 9.53 -7.43 -4.17
N LYS A 11 9.37 -7.73 -2.87
CA LYS A 11 9.85 -6.88 -1.78
C LYS A 11 11.38 -6.78 -1.77
N ASP A 12 12.06 -7.92 -1.96
CA ASP A 12 13.52 -7.97 -1.99
C ASP A 12 14.08 -7.19 -3.20
N GLN A 13 13.46 -7.37 -4.39
CA GLN A 13 13.80 -6.59 -5.58
C GLN A 13 13.58 -5.09 -5.37
N LEU A 14 12.45 -4.69 -4.78
CA LEU A 14 12.15 -3.29 -4.49
C LEU A 14 13.18 -2.69 -3.51
N SER A 15 13.59 -3.44 -2.49
CA SER A 15 14.60 -2.99 -1.51
C SER A 15 15.97 -2.76 -2.14
N VAL A 16 16.45 -3.72 -2.94
CA VAL A 16 17.72 -3.61 -3.66
C VAL A 16 17.69 -2.42 -4.62
N GLU A 17 16.62 -2.29 -5.40
CA GLU A 17 16.45 -1.18 -6.34
C GLU A 17 16.38 0.17 -5.63
N PHE A 18 15.64 0.25 -4.52
CA PHE A 18 15.53 1.46 -3.72
C PHE A 18 16.88 1.94 -3.18
N ASN A 19 17.67 1.03 -2.60
CA ASN A 19 19.00 1.36 -2.07
C ASN A 19 19.95 1.82 -3.18
N PHE A 20 19.90 1.17 -4.35
CA PHE A 20 20.72 1.56 -5.49
C PHE A 20 20.36 2.96 -6.02
N VAL A 21 19.08 3.24 -6.23
CA VAL A 21 18.62 4.52 -6.80
C VAL A 21 18.85 5.68 -5.84
N THR A 22 18.59 5.49 -4.54
CA THR A 22 18.82 6.53 -3.52
C THR A 22 20.31 6.87 -3.37
N ALA A 23 21.20 5.88 -3.32
CA ALA A 23 22.64 6.11 -3.32
C ALA A 23 23.13 6.85 -4.58
N ARG A 24 22.56 6.53 -5.74
CA ARG A 24 22.91 7.21 -7.00
C ARG A 24 22.44 8.65 -7.03
N ALA A 25 21.25 8.94 -6.50
CA ALA A 25 20.72 10.29 -6.40
C ALA A 25 21.53 11.15 -5.42
N GLU A 26 21.92 10.57 -4.27
CA GLU A 26 22.76 11.23 -3.27
C GLU A 26 24.11 11.64 -3.87
N ALA A 27 24.77 10.73 -4.60
CA ALA A 27 26.03 11.02 -5.29
C ALA A 27 25.93 12.15 -6.34
N LYS A 28 24.72 12.44 -6.85
CA LYS A 28 24.45 13.48 -7.85
C LYS A 28 23.77 14.73 -7.26
N GLY A 29 23.42 14.74 -5.97
CA GLY A 29 22.67 15.83 -5.34
C GLY A 29 21.23 16.00 -5.86
N ILE A 30 20.56 14.91 -6.26
CA ILE A 30 19.20 14.92 -6.82
C ILE A 30 18.16 14.69 -5.73
N ASP A 31 17.07 15.46 -5.74
CA ASP A 31 15.92 15.24 -4.87
C ASP A 31 15.16 13.96 -5.24
N VAL A 32 14.92 13.09 -4.26
CA VAL A 32 14.27 11.79 -4.41
C VAL A 32 12.93 11.68 -3.70
N VAL A 33 12.34 12.79 -3.23
CA VAL A 33 11.09 12.77 -2.44
C VAL A 33 9.98 12.00 -3.14
N PHE A 34 9.76 12.21 -4.44
CA PHE A 34 8.70 11.49 -5.17
C PHE A 34 9.04 10.03 -5.43
N TYR A 35 10.30 9.71 -5.75
CA TYR A 35 10.77 8.33 -5.86
C TYR A 35 10.55 7.56 -4.54
N MET A 36 10.98 8.13 -3.42
CA MET A 36 10.83 7.53 -2.09
C MET A 36 9.36 7.36 -1.70
N THR A 37 8.53 8.35 -2.01
CA THR A 37 7.09 8.29 -1.73
C THR A 37 6.42 7.18 -2.52
N LEU A 38 6.71 7.05 -3.83
CA LEU A 38 6.18 5.99 -4.68
C LEU A 38 6.66 4.60 -4.25
N ALA A 39 7.94 4.46 -3.90
CA ALA A 39 8.50 3.22 -3.38
C ALA A 39 7.85 2.81 -2.05
N GLY A 40 7.64 3.77 -1.14
CA GLY A 40 6.95 3.55 0.13
C GLY A 40 5.50 3.09 -0.07
N ILE A 41 4.77 3.68 -1.03
CA ILE A 41 3.43 3.23 -1.39
C ILE A 41 3.46 1.81 -1.95
N GLN A 42 4.38 1.51 -2.87
CA GLN A 42 4.47 0.18 -3.47
C GLN A 42 4.80 -0.90 -2.44
N ALA A 43 5.74 -0.62 -1.53
CA ALA A 43 6.08 -1.52 -0.43
C ALA A 43 4.87 -1.76 0.49
N SER A 44 4.12 -0.70 0.81
CA SER A 44 2.91 -0.80 1.65
C SER A 44 1.80 -1.58 0.95
N MET A 45 1.65 -1.43 -0.37
CA MET A 45 0.73 -2.25 -1.17
C MET A 45 1.11 -3.74 -1.12
N PHE A 46 2.40 -4.08 -1.19
CA PHE A 46 2.84 -5.47 -1.09
C PHE A 46 2.58 -6.07 0.30
N ARG A 47 2.87 -5.32 1.37
CA ARG A 47 2.53 -5.76 2.74
C ARG A 47 1.03 -5.89 2.95
N ALA A 48 0.23 -4.97 2.42
CA ALA A 48 -1.22 -5.09 2.46
C ALA A 48 -1.72 -6.35 1.72
N MET A 49 -1.12 -6.71 0.58
CA MET A 49 -1.44 -7.96 -0.11
C MET A 49 -1.06 -9.20 0.70
N GLU A 50 0.10 -9.16 1.37
CA GLU A 50 0.56 -10.22 2.28
C GLU A 50 -0.41 -10.40 3.46
N HIS A 51 -0.81 -9.31 4.13
CA HIS A 51 -1.77 -9.37 5.22
C HIS A 51 -3.16 -9.81 4.75
N ALA A 52 -3.61 -9.39 3.57
CA ALA A 52 -4.87 -9.88 3.00
C ALA A 52 -4.82 -11.39 2.73
N TYR A 53 -3.70 -11.91 2.22
CA TYR A 53 -3.49 -13.35 2.07
C TYR A 53 -3.52 -14.07 3.42
N ASN A 54 -2.87 -13.51 4.45
CA ASN A 54 -2.85 -14.09 5.80
C ASN A 54 -4.24 -14.09 6.44
N VAL A 55 -5.08 -13.09 6.18
CA VAL A 55 -6.49 -13.08 6.60
C VAL A 55 -7.25 -14.26 6.00
N ASP A 56 -7.10 -14.51 4.70
CA ASP A 56 -7.77 -15.62 3.99
C ASP A 56 -7.31 -17.01 4.48
N HIS A 57 -6.10 -17.11 5.05
CA HIS A 57 -5.47 -18.36 5.48
C HIS A 57 -5.28 -18.44 7.01
N ALA A 58 -5.92 -17.54 7.77
CA ALA A 58 -5.78 -17.50 9.22
C ALA A 58 -6.39 -18.76 9.86
N ILE A 59 -5.59 -19.44 10.69
CA ILE A 59 -6.00 -20.69 11.36
C ILE A 59 -6.80 -20.39 12.64
N ASN A 60 -6.65 -19.19 13.20
CA ASN A 60 -7.30 -18.77 14.44
C ASN A 60 -7.71 -17.28 14.39
N ALA A 61 -8.55 -16.89 15.36
CA ALA A 61 -9.08 -15.53 15.47
C ALA A 61 -8.00 -14.48 15.75
N GLU A 62 -6.92 -14.85 16.45
CA GLU A 62 -5.81 -13.94 16.77
C GLU A 62 -5.03 -13.54 15.51
N GLY A 63 -4.64 -14.51 14.67
CA GLY A 63 -3.95 -14.24 13.41
C GLY A 63 -4.80 -13.43 12.43
N TYR A 64 -6.12 -13.66 12.44
CA TYR A 64 -7.09 -12.86 11.70
C TYR A 64 -7.10 -11.40 12.19
N ALA A 65 -7.25 -11.20 13.51
CA ALA A 65 -7.29 -9.87 14.11
C ALA A 65 -5.99 -9.10 13.88
N LEU A 66 -4.85 -9.75 14.08
CA LEU A 66 -3.53 -9.16 13.88
C LEU A 66 -3.31 -8.73 12.42
N SER A 67 -3.65 -9.58 11.45
CA SER A 67 -3.52 -9.24 10.02
C SER A 67 -4.47 -8.11 9.63
N THR A 68 -5.64 -8.03 10.25
CA THR A 68 -6.61 -6.95 10.06
C THR A 68 -6.08 -5.61 10.58
N VAL A 69 -5.41 -5.60 11.74
CA VAL A 69 -4.74 -4.41 12.27
C VAL A 69 -3.65 -3.93 11.30
N TYR A 70 -2.77 -4.84 10.87
CA TYR A 70 -1.71 -4.47 9.94
C TYR A 70 -2.23 -3.98 8.58
N LEU A 71 -3.35 -4.52 8.08
CA LEU A 71 -4.02 -3.97 6.89
C LEU A 71 -4.42 -2.51 7.09
N SER A 72 -4.97 -2.17 8.26
CA SER A 72 -5.34 -0.79 8.60
C SER A 72 -4.10 0.11 8.68
N ASP A 73 -3.00 -0.37 9.26
CA ASP A 73 -1.74 0.37 9.34
C ASP A 73 -1.15 0.66 7.95
N GLU A 74 -1.12 -0.34 7.06
CA GLU A 74 -0.65 -0.15 5.69
C GLU A 74 -1.55 0.81 4.92
N MET A 75 -2.88 0.76 5.11
CA MET A 75 -3.78 1.75 4.50
C MET A 75 -3.51 3.16 5.04
N ASN A 76 -3.32 3.33 6.35
CA ASN A 76 -2.95 4.63 6.93
C ASN A 76 -1.60 5.15 6.39
N HIS A 77 -0.63 4.27 6.20
CA HIS A 77 0.66 4.62 5.61
C HIS A 77 0.47 5.11 4.16
N ILE A 78 -0.26 4.35 3.35
CA ILE A 78 -0.56 4.73 1.95
C ILE A 78 -1.31 6.07 1.93
N GLN A 79 -2.25 6.31 2.84
CA GLN A 79 -2.98 7.59 2.94
C GLN A 79 -2.02 8.76 3.14
N LYS A 80 -1.10 8.66 4.11
CA LYS A 80 -0.11 9.72 4.40
C LYS A 80 0.76 10.03 3.19
N LEU A 81 1.31 9.00 2.55
CA LEU A 81 2.14 9.16 1.35
C LEU A 81 1.35 9.67 0.14
N SER A 82 0.07 9.29 0.01
CA SER A 82 -0.79 9.78 -1.06
C SER A 82 -1.03 11.27 -1.00
N LYS A 83 -1.05 11.86 0.21
CA LYS A 83 -1.14 13.31 0.40
C LYS A 83 0.09 14.02 -0.16
N LEU A 84 1.30 13.50 0.10
CA LEU A 84 2.54 14.04 -0.48
C LEU A 84 2.54 13.94 -2.01
N LEU A 85 2.07 12.82 -2.58
CA LEU A 85 1.90 12.71 -4.03
C LEU A 85 0.90 13.72 -4.61
N SER A 86 -0.16 14.01 -3.87
CA SER A 86 -1.19 14.98 -4.26
C SER A 86 -0.65 16.40 -4.43
N GLU A 87 0.46 16.73 -3.79
CA GLU A 87 1.09 18.06 -3.79
C GLU A 87 2.13 18.22 -4.92
N GLY A 88 2.36 17.16 -5.72
CA GLY A 88 3.43 17.12 -6.72
C GLY A 88 3.02 16.77 -8.16
N PRO A 89 3.97 16.29 -8.99
CA PRO A 89 3.73 15.96 -10.40
C PRO A 89 2.76 14.77 -10.58
N TYR A 90 2.54 13.99 -9.52
CA TYR A 90 1.61 12.86 -9.48
C TYR A 90 0.28 13.20 -8.82
N SER A 91 -0.12 14.48 -8.80
CA SER A 91 -1.28 14.97 -8.04
C SER A 91 -2.57 14.17 -8.28
N ARG A 92 -2.87 13.84 -9.54
CA ARG A 92 -4.03 13.01 -9.94
C ARG A 92 -3.95 11.60 -9.38
N LEU A 93 -2.77 10.98 -9.42
CA LEU A 93 -2.55 9.63 -8.90
C LEU A 93 -2.63 9.62 -7.37
N GLY A 94 -2.02 10.61 -6.70
CA GLY A 94 -2.13 10.82 -5.27
C GLY A 94 -3.58 11.01 -4.82
N GLY A 95 -4.34 11.87 -5.50
CA GLY A 95 -5.75 12.13 -5.18
C GLY A 95 -6.64 10.90 -5.34
N LEU A 96 -6.44 10.14 -6.42
CA LEU A 96 -7.16 8.89 -6.65
C LEU A 96 -6.82 7.83 -5.60
N LEU A 97 -5.54 7.69 -5.26
CA LEU A 97 -5.07 6.76 -4.23
C LEU A 97 -5.66 7.12 -2.87
N LYS A 98 -5.57 8.40 -2.49
CA LYS A 98 -6.14 8.93 -1.25
C LYS A 98 -7.63 8.64 -1.14
N SER A 99 -8.41 8.97 -2.18
CA SER A 99 -9.85 8.73 -2.19
C SER A 99 -10.22 7.26 -1.99
N ARG A 100 -9.48 6.33 -2.63
CA ARG A 100 -9.72 4.89 -2.46
C ARG A 100 -9.36 4.41 -1.06
N VAL A 101 -8.23 4.86 -0.53
CA VAL A 101 -7.76 4.49 0.81
C VAL A 101 -8.65 5.06 1.91
N ASP A 102 -9.10 6.32 1.78
CA ASP A 102 -10.04 6.95 2.71
C ASP A 102 -11.34 6.14 2.83
N SER A 103 -11.82 5.58 1.71
CA SER A 103 -13.00 4.71 1.73
C SER A 103 -12.76 3.42 2.53
N VAL A 104 -11.55 2.84 2.49
CA VAL A 104 -11.21 1.64 3.27
C VAL A 104 -11.09 1.98 4.75
N LEU A 105 -10.37 3.06 5.07
CA LEU A 105 -10.19 3.53 6.44
C LEU A 105 -11.52 3.90 7.10
N SER A 106 -12.45 4.52 6.35
CA SER A 106 -13.82 4.76 6.84
C SER A 106 -14.55 3.47 7.20
N ASP A 107 -14.32 2.39 6.47
CA ASP A 107 -14.93 1.09 6.77
C ASP A 107 -14.29 0.40 7.98
N PHE A 108 -12.99 0.60 8.21
CA PHE A 108 -12.33 0.21 9.46
C PHE A 108 -12.85 1.00 10.66
N SER A 109 -13.06 2.32 10.55
CA SER A 109 -13.66 3.11 11.63
C SER A 109 -15.07 2.61 11.98
N LYS A 110 -15.90 2.35 10.95
CA LYS A 110 -17.24 1.78 11.14
C LYS A 110 -17.24 0.39 11.76
N LEU A 111 -16.16 -0.37 11.57
CA LEU A 111 -15.99 -1.69 12.18
C LEU A 111 -15.71 -1.55 13.68
N ALA A 112 -14.82 -0.62 14.07
CA ALA A 112 -14.58 -0.31 15.48
C ALA A 112 -15.86 0.19 16.17
N GLU A 113 -16.70 0.95 15.48
CA GLU A 113 -18.01 1.42 15.96
C GLU A 113 -19.13 0.37 15.90
N ALA A 114 -18.90 -0.82 15.35
CA ALA A 114 -19.92 -1.86 15.19
C ALA A 114 -20.08 -2.76 16.43
N GLU A 115 -19.59 -2.34 17.59
CA GLU A 115 -19.65 -3.10 18.84
C GLU A 115 -21.09 -3.54 19.14
N GLY A 116 -21.27 -4.84 19.41
CA GLY A 116 -22.59 -5.45 19.65
C GLY A 116 -23.46 -5.68 18.40
N ASN A 117 -23.05 -5.22 17.20
CA ASN A 117 -23.76 -5.46 15.93
C ASN A 117 -22.99 -6.44 15.03
N PHE A 118 -23.10 -7.73 15.36
CA PHE A 118 -22.41 -8.81 14.66
C PHE A 118 -22.69 -8.84 13.14
N PRO A 119 -23.94 -8.72 12.66
CA PRO A 119 -24.21 -8.69 11.21
C PRO A 119 -23.53 -7.53 10.48
N LYS A 120 -23.46 -6.35 11.10
CA LYS A 120 -22.78 -5.18 10.52
C LYS A 120 -21.27 -5.39 10.47
N ALA A 121 -20.67 -5.90 11.56
CA ALA A 121 -19.24 -6.19 11.64
C ALA A 121 -18.80 -7.25 10.61
N SER A 122 -19.52 -8.38 10.52
CA SER A 122 -19.27 -9.44 9.53
C SER A 122 -19.34 -8.90 8.10
N ARG A 123 -20.36 -8.09 7.76
CA ARG A 123 -20.47 -7.49 6.41
C ARG A 123 -19.29 -6.57 6.07
N LEU A 124 -18.76 -5.83 7.05
CA LEU A 124 -17.60 -4.97 6.83
C LEU A 124 -16.34 -5.80 6.56
N LEU A 125 -16.09 -6.79 7.42
CA LEU A 125 -14.92 -7.67 7.39
C LEU A 125 -14.87 -8.60 6.18
N GLU A 126 -15.99 -9.23 5.82
CA GLU A 126 -16.01 -10.25 4.77
C GLU A 126 -16.21 -9.67 3.37
N LYS A 127 -16.72 -8.44 3.26
CA LYS A 127 -17.14 -7.89 1.95
C LYS A 127 -16.57 -6.51 1.67
N ARG A 128 -16.84 -5.52 2.53
CA ARG A 128 -16.56 -4.12 2.19
C ARG A 128 -15.07 -3.80 2.25
N ILE A 129 -14.39 -4.17 3.34
CA ILE A 129 -12.94 -3.95 3.52
C ILE A 129 -12.13 -4.72 2.47
N PRO A 130 -12.33 -6.04 2.24
CA PRO A 130 -11.60 -6.76 1.20
C PRO A 130 -11.79 -6.16 -0.20
N ARG A 131 -13.02 -5.80 -0.57
CA ARG A 131 -13.30 -5.16 -1.87
C ARG A 131 -12.61 -3.80 -2.00
N GLY A 132 -12.57 -3.03 -0.91
CA GLY A 132 -11.85 -1.78 -0.83
C GLY A 132 -10.35 -1.95 -1.06
N ILE A 133 -9.71 -2.90 -0.36
CA ILE A 133 -8.28 -3.22 -0.52
C ILE A 133 -7.98 -3.65 -1.96
N ILE A 134 -8.80 -4.52 -2.56
CA ILE A 134 -8.65 -4.92 -3.97
C ILE A 134 -8.70 -3.69 -4.89
N ASN A 135 -9.60 -2.74 -4.63
CA ASN A 135 -9.69 -1.52 -5.43
C ASN A 135 -8.47 -0.60 -5.27
N VAL A 136 -7.85 -0.55 -4.09
CA VAL A 136 -6.55 0.12 -3.89
C VAL A 136 -5.47 -0.61 -4.70
N GLY A 137 -5.40 -1.95 -4.60
CA GLY A 137 -4.42 -2.79 -5.31
C GLY A 137 -4.46 -2.67 -6.84
N LYS A 138 -5.62 -2.33 -7.43
CA LYS A 138 -5.74 -2.04 -8.87
C LYS A 138 -4.89 -0.85 -9.35
N LEU A 139 -4.46 0.05 -8.45
CA LEU A 139 -3.58 1.18 -8.79
C LEU A 139 -2.10 0.79 -8.85
N ARG A 140 -1.73 -0.44 -8.45
CA ARG A 140 -0.34 -0.88 -8.37
C ARG A 140 0.44 -0.67 -9.67
N SER A 141 -0.15 -1.01 -10.81
CA SER A 141 0.52 -0.82 -12.12
C SER A 141 0.83 0.64 -12.41
N SER A 142 -0.08 1.56 -12.06
CA SER A 142 0.13 3.00 -12.19
C SER A 142 1.23 3.51 -11.24
N ILE A 143 1.30 2.98 -10.01
CA ILE A 143 2.39 3.29 -9.06
C ILE A 143 3.72 2.78 -9.60
N THR A 144 3.80 1.53 -10.04
CA THR A 144 5.02 0.95 -10.62
C THR A 144 5.50 1.74 -11.83
N ALA A 145 4.58 2.13 -12.74
CA ALA A 145 4.93 2.94 -13.90
C ALA A 145 5.41 4.35 -13.52
N ALA A 146 4.85 4.98 -12.48
CA ALA A 146 5.37 6.24 -11.95
C ALA A 146 6.76 6.05 -11.31
N LEU A 147 6.95 5.00 -10.52
CA LEU A 147 8.23 4.71 -9.87
C LEU A 147 9.35 4.49 -10.89
N GLN A 148 9.08 3.74 -11.97
CA GLN A 148 10.07 3.52 -13.04
C GLN A 148 10.42 4.81 -13.79
N ARG A 149 9.47 5.76 -13.93
CA ARG A 149 9.74 7.07 -14.53
C ARG A 149 10.66 7.91 -13.64
N GLU A 150 10.38 7.99 -12.34
CA GLU A 150 11.26 8.67 -11.37
C GLU A 150 12.65 8.05 -11.35
N LYS A 151 12.73 6.71 -11.33
CA LYS A 151 13.99 5.98 -11.42
C LYS A 151 14.78 6.35 -12.67
N ALA A 152 14.15 6.30 -13.84
CA ALA A 152 14.82 6.64 -15.10
C ALA A 152 15.39 8.05 -15.06
N ALA A 153 14.60 9.03 -14.62
CA ALA A 153 15.03 10.42 -14.48
C ALA A 153 16.26 10.57 -13.56
N ILE A 154 16.27 9.89 -12.41
CA ILE A 154 17.41 9.91 -11.47
C ILE A 154 18.66 9.25 -12.06
N LEU A 155 18.50 8.13 -12.77
CA LEU A 155 19.62 7.38 -13.31
C LEU A 155 20.26 8.07 -14.51
N GLU A 156 19.47 8.78 -15.33
CA GLU A 156 19.89 9.50 -16.54
C GLU A 156 20.47 10.90 -16.27
N ALA A 157 20.10 11.55 -15.17
CA ALA A 157 20.61 12.88 -14.77
C ALA A 157 22.13 12.91 -14.51
#